data_AF-A0A4R9QAA9-F1
#
_entry.id   AF-A0A4R9QAA9-F1
#
_cell.length_a   1.000
_cell.length_b   1.000
_cell.length_c   1.000
_cell.angle_alpha   90.00
_cell.angle_beta   90.00
_cell.angle_gamma   90.00
#
_symmetry.space_group_name_H-M   'P 1'
#
loop_
_entity.id
_entity.type
_entity.pdbx_description
1 polymer ?
#
loop_
_entity_poly.entity_id
_entity_poly.type
_entity_poly.pdbx_seq_one_letter_code
_entity_poly.pdbx_strand_id
1 'polypeptide(L)' 'MSKTTNPYAIVTKDDRVIDDIDYINAADHVANYGAAFVSYDAAMTAIAAAREEQRKQKTVDARTLA' A
#
# COMPACT_ATOMS: atom_id res chain seq x y z
N MET A 1 6.30 0.40 -21.65
CA MET A 1 6.29 0.49 -20.17
C MET A 1 4.93 0.03 -19.70
N SER A 2 4.86 -1.17 -19.11
CA SER A 2 3.59 -1.67 -18.55
C SER A 2 3.22 -0.72 -17.42
N LYS A 3 2.13 0.04 -17.58
CA LYS A 3 1.59 0.86 -16.50
C LYS A 3 1.04 -0.13 -15.49
N THR A 4 1.79 -0.44 -14.44
CA THR A 4 1.23 -1.26 -13.39
C THR A 4 0.03 -0.50 -12.79
N THR A 5 -1.16 -1.08 -12.91
CA THR A 5 -2.40 -0.54 -12.32
C THR A 5 -2.43 -0.71 -10.80
N ASN A 6 -1.46 -1.43 -10.24
CA ASN A 6 -1.35 -1.70 -8.82
C ASN A 6 -0.88 -0.43 -8.08
N PRO A 7 -1.68 0.12 -7.15
CA PRO A 7 -1.29 1.28 -6.35
C PRO A 7 -0.12 1.00 -5.41
N TYR A 8 0.21 -0.26 -5.15
CA TYR A 8 1.33 -0.68 -4.30
C TYR A 8 2.60 -1.00 -5.09
N ALA A 9 2.62 -0.76 -6.40
CA ALA A 9 3.83 -0.96 -7.18
C ALA A 9 4.93 0.01 -6.74
N ILE A 10 6.14 -0.53 -6.59
CA ILE A 10 7.35 0.20 -6.23
C ILE A 10 8.40 0.07 -7.33
N VAL A 11 9.28 1.05 -7.41
CA VAL A 11 10.51 1.02 -8.19
C VAL A 11 11.70 0.95 -7.23
N THR A 12 12.55 -0.03 -7.42
CA THR A 12 13.79 -0.21 -6.66
C THR A 12 14.91 0.65 -7.23
N LYS A 13 16.04 0.76 -6.52
CA LYS A 13 17.22 1.51 -6.98
C LYS A 13 17.83 0.99 -8.29
N ASP A 14 17.58 -0.28 -8.61
CA ASP A 14 18.05 -0.92 -9.84
C ASP A 14 17.06 -0.74 -11.01
N ASP A 15 16.17 0.27 -10.92
CA ASP A 15 15.07 0.55 -11.87
C ASP A 15 14.10 -0.61 -12.09
N ARG A 16 14.11 -1.61 -11.21
CA ARG A 16 13.17 -2.73 -11.27
C ARG A 16 11.86 -2.35 -10.60
N VAL A 17 10.76 -2.54 -11.33
CA VAL A 17 9.40 -2.43 -10.80
C VAL A 17 9.01 -3.75 -10.13
N ILE A 18 8.49 -3.64 -8.91
CA ILE A 18 7.95 -4.74 -8.12
C ILE A 18 6.49 -4.42 -7.80
N ASP A 19 5.60 -5.36 -8.08
CA ASP A 19 4.18 -5.23 -7.80
C ASP A 19 3.87 -5.91 -6.47
N ASP A 20 3.90 -5.13 -5.38
CA ASP A 20 3.61 -5.64 -4.04
C ASP A 20 2.12 -5.94 -3.86
N ILE A 21 1.81 -6.99 -3.07
CA ILE A 21 0.45 -7.48 -2.86
C ILE A 21 -0.35 -6.54 -1.94
N ASP A 22 0.33 -5.92 -0.98
CA ASP A 22 -0.27 -5.03 0.01
C ASP A 22 0.60 -3.81 0.29
N TYR A 23 0.02 -2.85 0.99
CA TYR A 23 0.72 -1.62 1.33
C TYR A 23 1.81 -1.81 2.39
N ILE A 24 1.79 -2.90 3.15
CA ILE A 24 2.74 -3.12 4.24
C ILE A 24 4.08 -3.51 3.66
N ASN A 25 4.08 -4.49 2.73
CA ASN A 25 5.27 -4.91 2.01
C ASN A 25 5.84 -3.78 1.16
N ALA A 26 4.98 -3.04 0.45
CA ALA A 26 5.41 -1.89 -0.33
C ALA A 26 6.05 -0.79 0.55
N ALA A 27 5.45 -0.50 1.71
CA ALA A 27 6.00 0.47 2.66
C ALA A 27 7.31 -0.01 3.28
N ASP A 28 7.46 -1.30 3.55
CA ASP A 28 8.70 -1.91 4.05
C ASP A 28 9.83 -1.74 3.04
N HIS A 29 9.57 -2.05 1.77
CA HIS A 29 10.51 -1.83 0.67
C HIS A 29 10.94 -0.36 0.52
N VAL A 30 9.99 0.57 0.63
CA VAL A 30 10.28 2.01 0.55
C VAL A 30 11.10 2.47 1.76
N ALA A 31 10.74 2.05 2.97
CA ALA A 31 11.38 2.49 4.20
C ALA A 31 12.78 1.88 4.41
N ASN A 32 12.93 0.58 4.14
CA ASN A 32 14.11 -0.19 4.52
C ASN A 32 15.06 -0.48 3.35
N TYR A 33 14.55 -0.52 2.12
CA TYR A 33 15.33 -0.93 0.93
C TYR A 33 15.55 0.21 -0.07
N GLY A 34 15.04 1.41 0.25
CA GLY A 34 15.20 2.61 -0.57
C GLY A 34 14.49 2.51 -1.92
N ALA A 35 13.39 1.77 -1.98
CA ALA A 35 12.46 1.81 -3.11
C ALA A 35 11.60 3.08 -3.05
N ALA A 36 10.89 3.38 -4.14
CA ALA A 36 9.91 4.45 -4.22
C ALA A 36 8.61 3.91 -4.81
N PHE A 37 7.46 4.46 -4.43
CA PHE A 37 6.21 4.13 -5.11
C PHE A 37 6.26 4.60 -6.56
N VAL A 38 5.83 3.75 -7.50
CA VAL A 38 5.71 4.11 -8.92
C VAL A 38 4.74 5.26 -9.12
N SER A 39 3.66 5.28 -8.33
CA SER A 39 2.70 6.39 -8.26
C SER A 39 2.39 6.73 -6.81
N TYR A 40 2.99 7.81 -6.32
CA TYR A 40 2.83 8.24 -4.92
C TYR A 40 1.38 8.56 -4.57
N ASP A 41 0.66 9.30 -5.42
CA ASP A 41 -0.72 9.70 -5.15
C ASP A 41 -1.67 8.50 -5.12
N ALA A 42 -1.49 7.55 -6.03
CA ALA A 42 -2.28 6.31 -6.06
C ALA A 42 -2.00 5.44 -4.82
N ALA A 43 -0.72 5.31 -4.43
CA ALA A 43 -0.31 4.57 -3.24
C ALA A 43 -0.92 5.16 -1.97
N MET A 44 -0.80 6.48 -1.78
CA MET A 44 -1.33 7.16 -0.59
C MET A 44 -2.85 7.09 -0.52
N THR A 45 -3.54 7.23 -1.66
CA THR A 45 -5.00 7.09 -1.73
C THR A 45 -5.45 5.68 -1.33
N ALA A 46 -4.80 4.65 -1.88
CA ALA A 46 -5.12 3.25 -1.56
C ALA A 46 -4.79 2.89 -0.10
N ILE A 47 -3.70 3.42 0.46
CA ILE A 47 -3.34 3.26 1.88
C ILE A 47 -4.39 3.90 2.78
N ALA A 48 -4.84 5.11 2.45
CA ALA A 48 -5.86 5.81 3.22
C ALA A 48 -7.17 5.02 3.24
N ALA A 49 -7.62 4.53 2.07
CA ALA A 49 -8.82 3.70 1.95
C ALA A 49 -8.70 2.39 2.76
N ALA A 50 -7.56 1.68 2.66
CA ALA A 50 -7.32 0.45 3.41
C ALA A 50 -7.34 0.67 4.92
N ARG A 51 -6.77 1.79 5.41
CA ARG A 51 -6.79 2.16 6.83
C ARG A 51 -8.18 2.54 7.31
N GLU A 52 -8.98 3.21 6.47
CA GLU A 52 -10.36 3.54 6.79
C GLU A 52 -11.23 2.28 6.92
N GLU A 53 -11.08 1.34 5.99
CA GLU A 53 -11.80 0.07 6.02
C GLU A 53 -11.45 -0.75 7.28
N GLN A 54 -10.16 -0.81 7.63
CA GLN A 54 -9.71 -1.45 8.88
C GLN A 54 -10.31 -0.78 10.13
N ARG A 55 -10.48 0.55 10.14
CA ARG A 55 -11.14 1.24 11.26
C ARG A 55 -12.63 0.91 11.34
N LYS A 56 -13.32 0.86 10.21
CA LYS A 56 -14.75 0.48 10.14
C LYS A 56 -14.94 -0.94 10.66
N GLN A 57 -14.12 -1.89 10.20
CA GLN A 57 -14.18 -3.28 10.66
C GLN A 57 -14.00 -3.39 12.18
N LYS A 58 -12.98 -2.74 12.75
CA LYS A 58 -12.76 -2.72 14.21
C LYS A 58 -13.92 -2.12 14.99
N THR A 59 -14.60 -1.12 14.42
CA THR A 59 -15.77 -0.48 15.05
C THR A 59 -16.98 -1.41 15.05
N VAL A 60 -17.19 -2.16 13.96
CA VAL A 60 -18.24 -3.17 13.87
C VAL A 60 -17.96 -4.30 14.86
N ASP A 61 -16.75 -4.86 14.87
CA ASP A 61 -16.38 -5.92 15.81
C ASP A 61 -16.53 -5.48 17.27
N ALA A 62 -16.08 -4.26 17.62
CA ALA A 62 -16.25 -3.72 18.97
C ALA A 62 -17.72 -3.54 19.39
N ARG A 63 -18.62 -3.25 18.44
CA ARG A 63 -20.06 -3.12 18.69
C ARG A 63 -20.77 -4.47 18.79
N THR A 64 -20.22 -5.50 18.14
CA THR A 64 -20.79 -6.86 18.16
C THR A 64 -20.38 -7.64 19.42
N LEU A 65 -19.35 -7.17 20.13
CA LEU A 65 -18.83 -7.72 21.38
C LEU A 65 -19.34 -7.02 22.65
N ALA A 66 -20.27 -6.06 22.53
CA ALA A 66 -20.91 -5.34 23.64
C ALA A 66 -22.39 -5.71 23.76
#